data_AF-A0A1C3NUX4-F1
#
_entry.id   AF-A0A1C3NUX4-F1
#
_cell.length_a   1.000
_cell.length_b   1.000
_cell.length_c   1.000
_cell.angle_alpha   90.00
_cell.angle_beta   90.00
_cell.angle_gamma   90.00
#
_symmetry.space_group_name_H-M   'P 1'
#
loop_
_entity.id
_entity.type
_entity.pdbx_description
1 polymer ?
#
loop_
_entity_poly.entity_id
_entity_poly.type
_entity_poly.pdbx_seq_one_letter_code
_entity_poly.pdbx_strand_id
1 'polypeptide(L)' 'MVEARHGRELFGEERLLETLRGCAGMSAQGIAERLRAAAERFAGGRLRDDVAVLAARIPT' A
#
# COMPACT_ATOMS: atom_id res chain seq x y z
N MET A 1 -0.12 3.47 -2.16
CA MET A 1 -1.18 3.68 -3.17
C MET A 1 -2.33 4.43 -2.51
N VAL A 2 -2.22 5.75 -2.38
CA VAL A 2 -3.32 6.56 -1.80
C VAL A 2 -4.54 6.58 -2.73
N GLU A 3 -4.29 6.44 -4.03
CA GLU A 3 -5.29 6.63 -5.10
C GLU A 3 -6.09 5.38 -5.48
N ALA A 4 -5.86 4.22 -4.84
CA ALA A 4 -6.68 3.02 -5.10
C ALA A 4 -8.15 3.31 -4.79
N ARG A 5 -9.06 2.73 -5.57
CA ARG A 5 -10.50 3.03 -5.48
C ARG A 5 -11.35 1.81 -5.18
N HIS A 6 -12.34 2.02 -4.30
CA HIS A 6 -13.48 1.13 -4.11
C HIS A 6 -14.76 1.97 -4.18
N GLY A 7 -15.49 1.88 -5.30
CA GLY A 7 -16.61 2.79 -5.55
C GLY A 7 -16.15 4.26 -5.58
N ARG A 8 -16.65 5.06 -4.64
CA ARG A 8 -16.25 6.48 -4.47
C ARG A 8 -15.15 6.68 -3.43
N GLU A 9 -14.79 5.64 -2.69
CA GLU A 9 -13.76 5.72 -1.66
C GLU A 9 -12.37 5.57 -2.24
N LEU A 10 -11.42 6.24 -1.59
CA LEU A 10 -9.99 6.10 -1.83
C LEU A 10 -9.38 5.22 -0.73
N PHE A 11 -8.30 4.52 -1.07
CA PHE A 11 -7.48 3.86 -0.05
C PHE A 11 -6.98 4.89 0.96
N GLY A 12 -6.57 6.07 0.47
CA GLY A 12 -6.31 7.23 1.31
C GLY A 12 -5.07 7.09 2.20
N GLU A 13 -4.76 8.17 2.92
CA GLU A 13 -3.64 8.19 3.87
C GLU A 13 -3.93 7.39 5.13
N GLU A 14 -5.18 7.36 5.59
CA GLU A 14 -5.57 6.66 6.81
C GLU A 14 -5.26 5.16 6.73
N ARG A 15 -5.74 4.48 5.68
CA ARG A 15 -5.49 3.03 5.49
C ARG A 15 -4.02 2.76 5.12
N LEU A 16 -3.35 3.72 4.49
CA LEU A 16 -1.90 3.67 4.24
C LEU A 16 -1.13 3.62 5.57
N LEU A 17 -1.42 4.56 6.48
CA LEU A 17 -0.79 4.61 7.80
C LEU A 17 -1.13 3.37 8.63
N GLU A 18 -2.38 2.91 8.61
CA GLU A 18 -2.78 1.67 9.28
C GLU A 18 -1.98 0.45 8.76
N THR A 19 -1.82 0.34 7.43
CA THR A 19 -1.04 -0.74 6.83
C THR A 19 0.43 -0.66 7.26
N LEU A 20 1.01 0.54 7.28
CA LEU A 20 2.41 0.78 7.65
C LEU A 20 2.69 0.49 9.14
N ARG A 21 1.73 0.71 10.04
CA ARG A 21 1.88 0.35 11.46
C ARG A 21 2.19 -1.13 11.66
N GLY A 22 1.67 -1.99 10.78
CA GLY A 22 1.94 -3.43 10.81
C GLY A 22 3.29 -3.85 10.21
N CYS A 23 4.07 -2.93 9.64
CA CYS A 23 5.27 -3.23 8.85
C CYS A 23 6.60 -3.19 9.63
N ALA A 24 6.56 -2.98 10.94
CA ALA A 24 7.79 -2.92 11.75
C ALA A 24 8.65 -4.19 11.56
N GLY A 25 9.95 -3.98 11.33
CA GLY A 25 10.92 -5.07 11.10
C GLY A 25 10.93 -5.64 9.67
N MET A 26 10.03 -5.24 8.79
CA MET A 26 10.02 -5.71 7.40
C MET A 26 11.17 -5.10 6.57
N SER A 27 11.58 -5.82 5.51
CA SER A 27 12.45 -5.27 4.47
C SER A 27 11.70 -4.20 3.66
N ALA A 28 12.42 -3.31 2.96
CA ALA A 28 11.79 -2.32 2.08
C ALA A 28 10.90 -2.99 1.02
N GLN A 29 11.37 -4.08 0.43
CA GLN A 29 10.59 -4.90 -0.51
C GLN A 29 9.30 -5.43 0.13
N GLY A 30 9.39 -5.98 1.35
CA GLY A 30 8.22 -6.49 2.06
C GLY A 30 7.19 -5.39 2.38
N ILE A 31 7.64 -4.16 2.67
CA ILE A 31 6.74 -3.01 2.85
C ILE A 31 6.02 -2.70 1.53
N ALA A 32 6.76 -2.65 0.42
CA ALA A 32 6.19 -2.36 -0.90
C ALA A 32 5.13 -3.40 -1.31
N GLU A 33 5.45 -4.69 -1.14
CA GLU A 33 4.54 -5.80 -1.42
C GLU A 33 3.28 -5.76 -0.55
N ARG A 34 3.44 -5.47 0.75
CA ARG A 34 2.31 -5.37 1.68
C ARG A 34 1.38 -4.21 1.34
N LEU A 35 1.93 -3.06 0.94
CA LEU A 35 1.14 -1.91 0.49
C LEU A 35 0.38 -2.20 -0.81
N ARG A 36 1.03 -2.84 -1.79
CA ARG A 36 0.37 -3.27 -3.03
C ARG A 36 -0.78 -4.23 -2.73
N ALA A 37 -0.54 -5.25 -1.92
CA ALA A 37 -1.56 -6.24 -1.55
C ALA A 37 -2.72 -5.62 -0.76
N ALA A 38 -2.45 -4.67 0.15
CA ALA A 38 -3.49 -3.94 0.87
C ALA A 38 -4.38 -3.13 -0.07
N ALA A 39 -3.78 -2.45 -1.04
CA ALA A 39 -4.53 -1.65 -2.00
C ALA A 39 -5.33 -2.51 -3.00
N GLU A 40 -4.79 -3.66 -3.43
CA GLU A 40 -5.50 -4.63 -4.26
C GLU A 40 -6.71 -5.23 -3.53
N ARG A 41 -6.56 -5.60 -2.25
CA ARG A 41 -7.67 -6.06 -1.41
C ARG A 41 -8.74 -4.98 -1.26
N PHE A 42 -8.34 -3.74 -0.99
CA PHE A 42 -9.28 -2.62 -0.92
C PHE A 42 -10.06 -2.42 -2.24
N ALA A 43 -9.38 -2.54 -3.37
CA ALA A 43 -10.00 -2.43 -4.70
C ALA A 43 -10.92 -3.61 -5.07
N GLY A 44 -11.12 -4.60 -4.19
CA GLY A 44 -11.96 -5.77 -4.45
C GLY A 44 -11.22 -6.91 -5.15
N GLY A 45 -9.90 -7.03 -4.95
CA GLY A 45 -9.08 -8.14 -5.44
C GLY A 45 -8.44 -7.91 -6.81
N ARG A 46 -8.66 -6.76 -7.44
CA ARG A 46 -7.93 -6.33 -8.64
C ARG A 46 -7.86 -4.81 -8.72
N LEU A 47 -6.68 -4.30 -9.04
CA LEU A 47 -6.47 -2.88 -9.31
C LEU A 47 -6.99 -2.51 -10.70
N ARG A 48 -7.70 -1.39 -10.79
CA ARG A 48 -8.28 -0.89 -12.05
C ARG A 48 -7.26 -0.17 -12.94
N ASP A 49 -6.17 0.28 -12.35
CA ASP A 49 -5.11 1.06 -12.98
C ASP A 49 -3.75 0.50 -12.54
N ASP A 50 -2.69 0.91 -13.22
CA ASP A 50 -1.32 0.49 -12.91
C ASP A 50 -0.89 0.97 -11.52
N VAL A 51 -0.02 0.18 -10.89
CA VAL A 51 0.53 0.48 -9.56
C VAL A 51 2.04 0.35 -9.54
N ALA A 52 2.66 1.40 -9.04
CA ALA A 52 4.03 1.38 -8.56
C ALA A 52 4.07 1.68 -7.06
N VAL A 53 4.90 0.94 -6.32
CA VAL A 53 5.21 1.23 -4.92
C VAL A 53 6.72 1.27 -4.78
N LEU A 54 7.26 2.39 -4.30
CA LEU A 54 8.66 2.55 -3.97
C LEU A 54 8.81 2.62 -2.45
N ALA A 55 9.67 1.77 -1.90
CA ALA A 55 10.10 1.84 -0.51
C ALA A 55 11.63 1.91 -0.49
N ALA A 56 12.17 2.85 0.27
CA ALA A 56 13.61 3.05 0.42
C ALA A 56 13.99 2.92 1.90
N ARG A 57 15.09 2.21 2.17
CA ARG A 57 15.75 2.22 3.48
C ARG A 57 16.94 3.17 3.36
N ILE A 58 16.98 4.18 4.22
CA ILE A 58 18.13 5.07 4.32
C ILE A 58 19.13 4.42 5.28
N PRO A 59 20.36 4.11 4.84
CA PRO A 59 21.41 3.66 5.75
C PRO A 59 21.64 4.73 6.81
N THR A 60 21.77 4.31 8.05
CA THR A 60 22.23 5.14 9.17
C THR A 60 23.74 5.22 9.19
#